data_AF-A0A7W0GNI0-F1
#
_entry.id   AF-A0A7W0GNI0-F1
#
_cell.length_a   1.000
_cell.length_b   1.000
_cell.length_c   1.000
_cell.angle_alpha   90.00
_cell.angle_beta   90.00
_cell.angle_gamma   90.00
#
_symmetry.space_group_name_H-M   'P 1'
#
loop_
_entity.id
_entity.type
_entity.pdbx_description
1 polymer ?
#
loop_
_entity_poly.entity_id
_entity_poly.type
_entity_poly.pdbx_seq_one_letter_code
_entity_poly.pdbx_strand_id
1 'polypeptide(L)' 'MKRKRIIYGSLAIVVAVLLLIVYYFYLGSTAPVGQQPLVRLDKTNIDSLKKSFNESADSVRVIVMLSPT' A
#
# COMPACT_ATOMS: atom_id res chain seq x y z
N MET A 1 6.58 -39.01 -15.71
CA MET A 1 6.33 -37.78 -16.52
C MET A 1 5.06 -37.03 -16.08
N LYS A 2 3.89 -37.68 -15.96
CA LYS A 2 2.60 -37.03 -15.61
C LYS A 2 2.56 -36.43 -14.19
N ARG A 3 3.05 -37.13 -13.16
CA ARG A 3 3.14 -36.62 -11.77
C ARG A 3 4.02 -35.37 -11.65
N LYS A 4 5.18 -35.36 -12.30
CA LYS A 4 6.09 -34.20 -12.30
C LYS A 4 5.43 -32.97 -12.95
N ARG A 5 4.71 -33.16 -14.07
CA ARG A 5 3.92 -32.09 -14.71
C ARG A 5 2.82 -31.52 -13.80
N ILE A 6 2.12 -32.37 -13.04
CA ILE A 6 1.09 -31.91 -12.09
C ILE A 6 1.73 -31.09 -10.97
N ILE A 7 2.86 -31.53 -10.41
CA ILE A 7 3.58 -30.83 -9.34
C ILE A 7 4.11 -29.47 -9.82
N TYR A 8 4.73 -29.41 -11.00
CA TYR A 8 5.21 -28.15 -11.56
C TYR A 8 4.04 -27.22 -11.94
N GLY A 9 2.93 -27.78 -12.43
CA GLY A 9 1.72 -27.01 -12.72
C GLY A 9 1.11 -26.38 -11.46
N SER A 10 0.97 -27.15 -10.38
CA SER A 10 0.46 -26.61 -9.11
C SER A 10 1.40 -25.57 -8.52
N LEU A 11 2.72 -25.78 -8.60
CA LEU A 11 3.71 -24.81 -8.13
C LEU A 11 3.64 -23.49 -8.93
N ALA A 12 3.50 -23.57 -10.25
CA ALA A 12 3.36 -22.38 -11.09
C ALA A 12 2.11 -21.56 -10.74
N ILE A 13 0.99 -22.22 -10.44
CA ILE A 13 -0.25 -21.56 -10.01
C ILE A 13 -0.04 -20.85 -8.67
N VAL A 14 0.58 -21.53 -7.69
CA VAL A 14 0.86 -20.93 -6.38
C VAL A 14 1.74 -19.69 -6.51
N VAL A 15 2.79 -19.76 -7.33
CA VAL A 15 3.68 -18.62 -7.58
C VAL A 15 2.91 -17.47 -8.25
N ALA A 16 2.08 -17.77 -9.26
CA ALA A 16 1.28 -16.74 -9.93
C ALA A 16 0.29 -16.05 -8.97
N VAL A 17 -0.36 -16.80 -8.09
CA VAL A 17 -1.27 -16.24 -7.08
C VAL A 17 -0.51 -15.36 -6.09
N LEU A 18 0.67 -15.79 -5.62
CA LEU A 18 1.51 -14.97 -4.75
C LEU A 18 1.93 -13.66 -5.43
N LEU A 19 2.33 -13.72 -6.70
CA LEU A 19 2.68 -12.51 -7.47
C LEU A 19 1.48 -11.57 -7.62
N LEU A 20 0.27 -12.10 -7.86
CA LEU A 20 -0.94 -11.29 -7.94
C LEU A 20 -1.30 -10.63 -6.60
N ILE A 21 -1.13 -11.34 -5.49
CA ILE A 21 -1.32 -10.78 -4.14
C ILE A 21 -0.35 -9.62 -3.92
N VAL A 22 0.93 -9.83 -4.18
CA VAL A 22 1.95 -8.77 -4.05
C VAL A 22 1.63 -7.60 -4.97
N TYR A 23 1.26 -7.86 -6.23
CA TYR A 23 0.86 -6.82 -7.17
C TYR A 23 -0.33 -5.99 -6.64
N TYR A 24 -1.38 -6.66 -6.17
CA TYR A 24 -2.59 -6.00 -5.68
C TYR A 24 -2.32 -5.13 -4.46
N PHE A 25 -1.53 -5.61 -3.50
CA PHE A 25 -1.27 -4.89 -2.25
C PHE A 25 -0.18 -3.81 -2.37
N TYR A 26 0.78 -3.95 -3.29
CA TYR A 26 1.94 -3.04 -3.36
C TYR A 26 1.92 -2.08 -4.56
N LEU A 27 1.19 -2.37 -5.64
CA LEU A 27 1.12 -1.48 -6.81
C LEU A 27 -0.10 -0.53 -6.78
N GLY A 28 -0.96 -0.66 -5.77
CA GLY A 28 -2.23 0.06 -5.63
C GLY A 28 -2.10 1.48 -5.09
N SER A 29 -1.27 2.34 -5.68
CA SER A 29 -1.42 3.78 -5.49
C SER A 29 -1.28 4.56 -6.78
N THR A 30 -2.42 5.05 -7.27
CA THR A 30 -2.56 6.01 -8.38
C THR A 30 -2.22 7.44 -7.91
N ALA A 31 -1.21 7.60 -7.07
CA ALA A 31 -0.69 8.92 -6.75
C ALA A 31 0.09 9.43 -7.98
N PRO A 32 -0.14 10.67 -8.43
CA PRO A 32 0.69 11.29 -9.46
C PRO A 32 2.17 11.24 -9.09
N VAL A 33 3.05 11.18 -10.09
CA VAL A 33 4.51 11.13 -9.87
C VAL A 33 4.93 12.34 -9.03
N GLY A 34 5.64 12.08 -7.93
CA GLY A 34 6.09 13.11 -6.98
C GLY A 34 5.14 13.37 -5.81
N GLN A 35 3.95 12.75 -5.78
CA GLN A 35 3.02 12.84 -4.66
C GLN A 35 3.03 11.54 -3.85
N GLN A 36 3.05 11.66 -2.52
CA GLN A 36 2.84 10.50 -1.67
C GLN A 36 1.39 9.98 -1.77
N PRO A 37 1.17 8.65 -1.73
CA PRO A 37 -0.14 8.04 -1.63
C PRO A 37 -1.01 8.67 -0.54
N LEU A 38 -2.32 8.74 -0.80
CA LEU A 38 -3.28 9.02 0.26
C LEU A 38 -3.24 7.88 1.29
N VAL A 39 -3.10 8.25 2.56
CA VAL A 39 -3.10 7.30 3.67
C VAL A 39 -4.45 7.36 4.37
N ARG A 40 -5.03 6.19 4.65
CA ARG A 40 -6.24 6.09 5.45
C ARG A 40 -5.89 6.33 6.91
N LEU A 41 -6.47 7.37 7.52
CA LEU A 41 -6.21 7.68 8.92
C LEU A 41 -6.95 6.70 9.85
N ASP A 42 -6.26 6.19 10.85
CA ASP A 42 -6.78 5.28 11.87
C ASP A 42 -6.07 5.48 13.22
N LYS A 43 -6.41 4.66 14.21
CA LYS A 43 -5.85 4.78 15.57
C LYS A 43 -4.35 4.48 15.64
N THR A 44 -3.80 3.76 14.66
CA THR A 44 -2.40 3.35 14.66
C THR A 44 -1.47 4.41 14.06
N ASN A 45 -1.99 5.27 13.18
CA ASN A 45 -1.18 6.24 12.44
C ASN A 45 -1.45 7.71 12.83
N ILE A 46 -2.49 7.99 13.62
CA ILE A 46 -2.83 9.37 13.99
C ILE A 46 -1.76 10.06 14.84
N ASP A 47 -1.06 9.32 15.69
CA ASP A 47 0.05 9.86 16.50
C ASP A 47 1.25 10.26 15.63
N SER A 48 1.50 9.49 14.55
CA SER A 48 2.56 9.82 13.59
C SER A 48 2.22 11.10 12.82
N LEU A 49 0.97 11.25 12.37
CA LEU A 49 0.51 12.50 11.76
C LEU A 49 0.69 13.69 12.69
N LYS A 50 0.25 13.56 13.96
CA LYS A 50 0.39 14.61 14.96
C LYS A 50 1.86 15.00 15.18
N LYS A 51 2.75 14.02 15.26
CA LYS A 51 4.19 14.26 15.43
C LYS A 51 4.75 15.05 14.25
N SER A 52 4.57 14.58 13.01
CA SER A 52 5.08 15.26 11.82
C SER A 52 4.51 16.67 11.63
N PHE A 53 3.23 16.86 11.97
CA PHE A 53 2.60 18.18 11.95
C PHE A 53 3.21 19.15 12.97
N ASN A 54 3.58 18.65 14.15
CA ASN A 54 4.17 19.47 15.21
C ASN A 54 5.66 19.76 14.98
N GLU A 55 6.39 18.87 14.31
CA GLU A 55 7.80 19.12 13.94
C GLU A 55 7.96 20.28 12.96
N SER A 56 6.95 20.57 12.15
CA SER A 56 6.96 21.65 11.15
C SER A 56 6.37 22.98 11.68
N ALA A 57 6.46 23.23 13.00
CA ALA A 57 5.78 24.35 13.67
C ALA A 57 6.12 25.73 13.10
N ASP A 58 7.35 25.91 12.59
CA ASP A 58 7.86 27.18 12.07
C ASP A 58 7.42 27.47 10.61
N SER A 59 6.56 26.63 10.03
CA SER A 59 6.11 26.73 8.63
C SER A 59 4.59 26.69 8.50
N VAL A 60 4.08 27.15 7.35
CA VAL A 60 2.66 27.02 7.00
C VAL A 60 2.34 25.55 6.76
N ARG A 61 1.33 25.04 7.47
CA ARG A 61 0.93 23.63 7.44
C ARG A 61 -0.48 23.48 6.88
N VAL A 62 -0.66 22.55 5.95
CA VAL A 62 -1.95 22.22 5.34
C VAL A 62 -2.23 20.74 5.56
N ILE A 63 -3.42 20.42 6.06
CA ILE A 63 -3.93 19.05 6.15
C ILE A 63 -5.16 18.95 5.26
N VAL A 64 -5.16 17.98 4.35
CA VAL A 64 -6.32 17.63 3.52
C VAL A 64 -6.91 16.33 4.03
N MET A 65 -8.14 16.37 4.55
CA MET A 65 -8.89 15.20 4.97
C MET A 65 -9.99 14.92 3.97
N LEU A 66 -10.01 13.70 3.42
CA LEU A 66 -11.03 13.23 2.51
C LEU A 66 -11.88 12.20 3.24
N SER A 67 -13.19 12.41 3.28
CA SER A 67 -14.13 11.39 3.75
C SER A 67 -14.39 10.38 2.63
N PRO A 68 -14.43 9.06 2.92
CA PRO A 68 -14.96 8.10 1.97
C PRO A 68 -16.41 8.47 1.64
N THR A 69 -16.73 8.64 0.36
CA THR A 69 -18.11 8.80 -0.15
C THR A 69 -18.81 7.46 -0.29
#